data_AF-A0AAW4WBE2-F1
#
_entry.id   AF-A0AAW4WBE2-F1
#
_cell.length_a   1.000
_cell.length_b   1.000
_cell.length_c   1.000
_cell.angle_alpha   90.00
_cell.angle_beta   90.00
_cell.angle_gamma   90.00
#
_symmetry.space_group_name_H-M   'P 1'
#
loop_
_entity.id
_entity.type
_entity.pdbx_description
1 polymer ?
#
loop_
_entity_poly.entity_id
_entity_poly.type
_entity_poly.pdbx_seq_one_letter_code
_entity_poly.pdbx_strand_id
1 'polypeptide(L)' 'MEKLKLYTVTKGSTDGTIEMGNIIWISENGDLNIAGRKGFLIHDEWDNPDTKDFKVKPCEDYYLEVANGHEIVRKR' A
#
# COMPACT_ATOMS: atom_id res chain seq x y z
N MET A 1 -8.41 4.33 -1.69
CA MET A 1 -8.09 3.03 -1.04
C MET A 1 -8.70 3.08 0.35
N GLU A 2 -9.25 1.98 0.82
CA GLU A 2 -9.72 1.88 2.21
C GLU A 2 -8.55 1.48 3.12
N LYS A 3 -8.61 1.89 4.39
CA LYS A 3 -7.64 1.46 5.40
C LYS A 3 -7.73 -0.05 5.63
N LEU A 4 -6.60 -0.65 5.99
CA LEU A 4 -6.47 -2.07 6.32
C LEU A 4 -6.93 -3.03 5.21
N LYS A 5 -6.93 -2.57 3.95
CA LYS A 5 -7.19 -3.41 2.77
C LYS A 5 -5.97 -3.42 1.85
N LEU A 6 -5.62 -4.61 1.35
CA LEU A 6 -4.54 -4.79 0.39
C LEU A 6 -4.97 -4.43 -1.03
N TYR A 7 -4.06 -3.79 -1.74
CA TYR A 7 -4.20 -3.47 -3.16
C TYR A 7 -2.94 -3.87 -3.93
N THR A 8 -3.11 -4.29 -5.18
CA THR A 8 -2.01 -4.51 -6.13
C THR A 8 -1.89 -3.31 -7.04
N VAL A 9 -0.69 -2.76 -7.17
CA VAL A 9 -0.38 -1.63 -8.04
C VAL A 9 -0.39 -2.07 -9.50
N THR A 10 -1.24 -1.45 -10.32
CA THR A 10 -1.41 -1.73 -11.76
C THR A 10 -0.71 -0.69 -12.64
N LYS A 11 -0.35 0.46 -12.08
CA LYS A 11 0.53 1.48 -12.66
C LYS A 11 1.32 2.12 -11.52
N GLY A 12 2.64 2.20 -11.62
CA GLY A 12 3.49 2.87 -10.63
C GLY A 12 3.32 4.39 -10.60
N SER A 13 3.89 5.03 -9.59
CA SER A 13 3.95 6.49 -9.46
C SER A 13 5.05 7.05 -10.38
N THR A 14 4.87 8.31 -10.81
CA THR A 14 5.82 8.99 -11.71
C THR A 14 7.20 9.17 -11.10
N ASP A 15 7.30 9.30 -9.78
CA ASP A 15 8.57 9.44 -9.03
C ASP A 15 9.31 8.10 -8.81
N GLY A 16 8.69 6.97 -9.18
CA GLY A 16 9.25 5.63 -9.00
C GLY A 16 9.20 5.10 -7.56
N THR A 17 8.61 5.83 -6.62
CA THR A 17 8.49 5.39 -5.22
C THR A 17 7.61 4.13 -5.12
N ILE A 18 6.50 4.11 -5.87
CA ILE A 18 5.56 3.00 -5.94
C ILE A 18 5.67 2.36 -7.33
N GLU A 19 5.99 1.06 -7.37
CA GLU A 19 6.22 0.35 -8.63
C GLU A 19 5.05 -0.58 -9.00
N MET A 20 4.87 -0.85 -10.29
CA MET A 20 3.89 -1.82 -10.77
C MET A 20 4.13 -3.20 -10.13
N GLY A 21 3.06 -3.85 -9.69
CA GLY A 21 3.11 -5.15 -9.02
C GLY A 21 3.38 -5.09 -7.51
N ASN A 22 3.71 -3.91 -6.95
CA ASN A 22 3.76 -3.76 -5.49
C ASN A 22 2.40 -4.11 -4.86
N ILE A 23 2.45 -4.74 -3.69
CA ILE A 23 1.27 -4.91 -2.82
C ILE A 23 1.36 -3.85 -1.75
N ILE A 24 0.33 -3.01 -1.64
CA ILE A 24 0.31 -1.86 -0.73
C ILE A 24 -0.97 -1.83 0.09
N TRP A 25 -0.94 -1.13 1.22
CA TRP A 25 -2.14 -0.83 2.01
C TRP A 25 -1.96 0.46 2.81
N ILE A 26 -3.08 1.10 3.13
CA ILE A 26 -3.10 2.21 4.09
C ILE A 26 -3.29 1.59 5.48
N SER A 27 -2.36 1.83 6.39
CA SER A 27 -2.46 1.42 7.79
C SER A 27 -3.57 2.16 8.53
N GLU A 28 -3.88 1.72 9.75
CA GLU A 28 -4.91 2.38 10.56
C GLU A 28 -4.60 3.88 10.81
N ASN A 29 -3.32 4.23 10.94
CA ASN A 29 -2.85 5.60 11.15
C ASN A 29 -2.89 6.49 9.89
N GLY A 30 -3.14 5.93 8.70
CA GLY A 30 -3.17 6.67 7.44
C GLY A 30 -1.89 6.63 6.62
N ASP A 31 -0.84 5.96 7.10
CA ASP A 31 0.42 5.80 6.37
C ASP A 31 0.30 4.69 5.31
N LEU A 32 1.01 4.85 4.20
CA LEU A 32 1.04 3.88 3.12
C LEU A 32 2.21 2.91 3.30
N ASN A 33 1.89 1.63 3.39
CA ASN A 33 2.86 0.56 3.52
C ASN A 33 3.01 -0.20 2.20
N ILE A 34 4.23 -0.72 1.96
CA ILE A 34 4.58 -1.50 0.77
C ILE A 34 5.12 -2.85 1.23
N ALA A 35 4.46 -3.94 0.83
CA ALA A 35 4.85 -5.29 1.22
C ALA A 35 6.27 -5.61 0.74
N GLY A 36 7.08 -6.19 1.62
CA GLY A 36 8.46 -6.59 1.32
C GLY A 36 9.48 -5.44 1.29
N ARG A 37 9.07 -4.19 1.49
CA ARG A 37 9.99 -3.05 1.70
C ARG A 37 10.12 -2.73 3.19
N LYS A 38 11.28 -2.17 3.58
CA LYS A 38 11.47 -1.60 4.92
C LYS A 38 11.01 -0.14 4.87
N GLY A 39 10.02 0.21 5.69
CA GLY A 39 9.51 1.58 5.81
C GLY A 39 8.10 1.75 5.27
N PHE A 40 7.59 2.96 5.41
CA PHE A 40 6.27 3.41 4.99
C PHE A 40 6.38 4.86 4.50
N LEU A 41 5.39 5.30 3.73
CA LEU A 41 5.22 6.72 3.39
C LEU A 41 4.19 7.32 4.33
N ILE A 42 4.50 8.45 4.95
CA ILE A 42 3.51 9.16 5.76
C ILE A 42 2.42 9.77 4.87
N HIS A 43 1.29 10.14 5.45
CA HIS A 43 0.13 10.66 4.70
C HIS A 43 0.49 11.71 3.63
N ASP A 44 1.23 12.74 4.01
CA ASP A 44 1.59 13.85 3.12
C ASP A 44 2.57 13.45 2.00
N GLU A 45 3.32 12.35 2.17
CA GLU A 45 4.24 11.85 1.15
C GLU A 45 3.50 11.09 0.06
N TRP A 46 2.57 10.21 0.42
CA TRP A 46 1.83 9.41 -0.56
C TRP A 46 0.60 10.13 -1.13
N ASP A 47 0.01 11.06 -0.37
CA ASP A 47 -1.12 11.89 -0.81
C ASP A 47 -0.68 13.20 -1.50
N ASN A 48 0.49 13.18 -2.14
CA ASN A 48 0.97 14.30 -2.92
C ASN A 48 0.32 14.30 -4.32
N PRO A 49 -0.37 15.37 -4.75
CA PRO A 49 -1.07 15.43 -6.03
C PRO A 49 -0.16 15.23 -7.25
N ASP A 50 1.14 15.55 -7.14
CA ASP A 50 2.09 15.42 -8.24
C ASP A 50 2.59 13.98 -8.46
N THR A 51 2.55 13.14 -7.42
CA THR A 51 3.11 11.76 -7.44
C THR A 51 2.09 10.67 -7.08
N LYS A 52 0.88 11.03 -6.63
CA LYS A 52 -0.26 10.12 -6.41
C LYS A 52 -0.96 9.73 -7.71
N ASP A 53 -0.20 9.47 -8.76
CA ASP A 53 -0.69 9.12 -10.10
C ASP A 53 -0.65 7.61 -10.38
N PHE A 54 -0.25 6.82 -9.38
CA PHE A 54 -0.31 5.37 -9.37
C PHE A 54 -1.76 4.86 -9.41
N LYS A 55 -1.94 3.65 -9.95
CA LYS A 55 -3.25 2.98 -10.04
C LYS A 55 -3.20 1.64 -9.34
N VAL A 56 -4.33 1.23 -8.79
CA VAL A 56 -4.43 0.03 -7.98
C VAL A 56 -5.71 -0.74 -8.26
N LYS A 57 -5.70 -2.04 -7.97
CA LYS A 57 -6.87 -2.90 -7.86
C LYS A 57 -6.87 -3.64 -6.51
N PRO A 58 -8.01 -4.10 -5.99
CA PRO A 58 -8.04 -4.98 -4.82
C PRO A 58 -7.09 -6.18 -5.00
N CYS A 59 -6.34 -6.52 -3.96
CA CYS A 59 -5.45 -7.68 -3.97
C CYS A 59 -6.24 -8.95 -3.63
N GLU A 60 -6.29 -9.90 -4.56
CA GLU A 60 -7.03 -11.15 -4.42
C GLU A 60 -6.14 -12.29 -3.91
N ASP A 61 -4.83 -12.27 -4.16
CA ASP A 61 -3.92 -13.36 -3.79
C ASP A 61 -3.53 -13.36 -2.30
N TYR A 62 -3.64 -12.19 -1.65
CA TYR A 62 -3.21 -11.96 -0.28
C TYR A 62 -4.31 -11.25 0.54
N TYR A 63 -4.19 -11.31 1.86
CA TYR A 63 -5.00 -10.54 2.80
C TYR A 63 -4.14 -9.91 3.89
N LEU A 64 -4.64 -8.84 4.51
CA LEU A 64 -4.01 -8.21 5.66
C LEU A 64 -4.57 -8.83 6.94
N GLU A 65 -3.74 -9.54 7.68
CA GLU A 65 -4.04 -10.00 9.04
C GLU A 65 -3.70 -8.88 10.02
N VAL A 66 -4.68 -8.43 10.79
CA VAL A 66 -4.48 -7.43 11.84
C VAL A 66 -4.63 -8.10 13.20
N ALA A 67 -3.53 -8.24 13.94
CA ALA A 67 -3.49 -8.94 15.22
C ALA A 67 -2.54 -8.24 16.20
N ASN A 68 -3.02 -7.97 17.42
CA ASN A 68 -2.23 -7.35 18.50
C ASN A 68 -1.52 -6.04 18.09
N GLY A 69 -2.16 -5.21 17.26
CA GLY A 69 -1.57 -3.96 16.75
C GLY A 69 -0.55 -4.15 15.63
N HIS A 70 -0.35 -5.37 15.14
CA HIS A 70 0.48 -5.67 13.97
C HIS A 70 -0.38 -5.89 12.73
N GLU A 71 0.12 -5.41 11.60
CA GLU A 71 -0.47 -5.60 10.28
C GLU A 71 0.47 -6.52 9.47
N ILE A 72 0.00 -7.70 9.10
CA ILE A 72 0.81 -8.75 8.50
C ILE A 72 0.18 -9.19 7.17
N VAL A 73 0.96 -9.17 6.10
CA VAL A 73 0.53 -9.68 4.80
C VAL A 73 0.59 -11.20 4.80
N ARG A 74 -0.53 -11.86 4.53
CA ARG A 74 -0.66 -13.32 4.46
C ARG A 74 -1.19 -13.74 3.10
N LYS A 75 -0.74 -14.89 2.60
CA LYS A 75 -1.32 -15.53 1.42
C LYS A 75 -2.70 -16.09 1.78
N ARG A 76 -3.67 -15.96 0.90
CA ARG A 76 -4.99 -16.60 1.06
C ARG A 76 -4.93 -18.11 0.92
#